data_AF-A0A7J5WNN2-F1
#
_entry.id   AF-A0A7J5WNN2-F1
#
_cell.length_a   1.000
_cell.length_b   1.000
_cell.length_c   1.000
_cell.angle_alpha   90.00
_cell.angle_beta   90.00
_cell.angle_gamma   90.00
#
_symmetry.space_group_name_H-M   'P 1'
#
loop_
_entity.id
_entity.type
_entity.pdbx_description
1 polymer ?
#
loop_
_entity_poly.entity_id
_entity_poly.type
_entity_poly.pdbx_seq_one_letter_code
_entity_poly.pdbx_strand_id
1 'polypeptide(L)'
;VIQLLISDTAYLPATILKPRPTREQFERDFLNNRMPDDAYEIARKNLDEAQRRILLNSLPADGREAVNYQLRQQTNKYYYAGQVPPMNILNPAAWADFISAWKRGDFKKKK
;
A
#
# COMPACT_ATOMS: atom_id res chain seq x y z
N VAL A 1 14.44 73.59 -33.73
CA VAL A 1 14.82 72.20 -33.38
C VAL A 1 13.84 71.28 -34.09
N ILE A 2 14.33 70.40 -34.97
CA ILE A 2 13.48 69.45 -35.69
C ILE A 2 13.46 68.15 -34.90
N GLN A 3 12.27 67.69 -34.53
CA GLN A 3 12.09 66.46 -33.77
C GLN A 3 11.57 65.36 -34.71
N LEU A 4 12.43 64.39 -35.00
CA LEU A 4 12.11 63.23 -35.83
C LEU A 4 11.35 62.21 -34.99
N LEU A 5 10.21 61.74 -35.51
CA LEU A 5 9.50 60.58 -34.97
C LEU A 5 10.31 59.32 -35.30
N ILE A 6 10.74 58.61 -34.27
CA ILE A 6 11.37 57.29 -34.37
C ILE A 6 10.27 56.26 -34.15
N SER A 7 10.05 55.38 -35.12
CA SER A 7 9.09 54.28 -35.02
C SER A 7 9.63 53.22 -34.05
N ASP A 8 9.13 53.21 -32.83
CA ASP A 8 9.39 52.12 -31.87
C ASP A 8 8.51 50.92 -32.23
N THR A 9 9.13 49.88 -32.78
CA THR A 9 8.41 48.68 -33.23
C THR A 9 8.40 47.68 -32.07
N ALA A 10 7.40 47.75 -31.21
CA ALA A 10 7.21 46.74 -30.16
C ALA A 10 6.73 45.43 -30.80
N TYR A 11 7.62 44.43 -30.90
CA TYR A 11 7.25 43.08 -31.33
C TYR A 11 6.48 42.39 -30.20
N LEU A 12 5.16 42.29 -30.35
CA LEU A 12 4.35 41.45 -29.48
C LEU A 12 4.71 39.97 -29.76
N PRO A 13 4.96 39.15 -28.74
CA PRO A 13 5.21 37.73 -28.94
C PRO A 13 3.99 37.09 -29.61
N ALA A 14 4.22 36.26 -30.62
CA ALA A 14 3.15 35.56 -31.31
C ALA A 14 2.44 34.61 -30.34
N THR A 15 1.14 34.83 -30.12
CA THR A 15 0.29 33.92 -29.36
C THR A 15 -0.20 32.80 -30.27
N ILE A 16 0.27 31.58 -30.05
CA ILE A 16 -0.21 30.41 -30.79
C ILE A 16 -1.56 29.97 -30.19
N LEU A 17 -2.64 30.24 -30.91
CA LEU A 17 -3.98 29.75 -30.56
C LEU A 17 -4.15 28.31 -31.08
N LYS A 18 -4.20 27.34 -30.16
CA LYS A 18 -4.51 25.95 -30.52
C LYS A 18 -6.02 25.78 -30.76
N PRO A 19 -6.43 25.01 -31.79
CA PRO A 19 -7.84 24.69 -32.00
C PRO A 19 -8.39 23.92 -30.79
N ARG A 20 -9.68 24.14 -30.47
CA ARG A 20 -10.37 23.36 -29.45
C ARG A 20 -10.44 21.89 -29.91
N PRO A 21 -10.23 20.90 -29.02
CA PRO A 21 -10.37 19.49 -29.38
C PRO A 21 -11.79 19.22 -29.87
N THR A 22 -11.94 18.27 -30.80
CA THR A 22 -13.27 17.76 -31.16
C THR A 22 -13.87 17.00 -29.99
N ARG A 23 -15.18 16.80 -29.99
CA ARG A 23 -15.87 16.06 -28.92
C ARG A 23 -15.25 14.67 -28.70
N GLU A 24 -15.02 13.93 -29.77
CA GLU A 24 -14.42 12.59 -29.72
C GLU A 24 -12.99 12.60 -29.15
N GLN A 25 -12.19 13.61 -29.52
CA GLN A 25 -10.84 13.78 -29.00
C GLN A 25 -10.88 14.11 -27.51
N PHE A 26 -11.77 15.01 -27.10
CA PHE A 26 -11.95 15.33 -25.68
C PHE A 26 -12.41 14.11 -24.88
N GLU A 27 -13.39 13.35 -25.36
CA GLU A 27 -13.87 12.15 -24.66
C GLU A 27 -12.74 11.12 -24.50
N ARG A 28 -12.00 10.83 -25.58
CA ARG A 28 -10.84 9.95 -25.54
C ARG A 28 -9.79 10.45 -24.55
N ASP A 29 -9.39 11.72 -24.67
CA ASP A 29 -8.30 12.27 -23.88
C ASP A 29 -8.69 12.40 -22.41
N PHE A 30 -9.94 12.75 -22.10
CA PHE A 30 -10.47 12.84 -20.74
C PHE A 30 -10.50 11.47 -20.06
N LEU A 31 -10.98 10.42 -20.75
CA LEU A 31 -11.01 9.06 -20.21
C LEU A 31 -9.62 8.48 -19.96
N ASN A 32 -8.66 8.81 -20.83
CA ASN A 32 -7.29 8.32 -20.72
C ASN A 32 -6.41 9.18 -19.80
N ASN A 33 -6.87 10.37 -19.42
CA ASN A 33 -6.12 11.24 -18.55
C ASN A 33 -6.17 10.74 -17.11
N ARG A 34 -5.01 10.37 -16.58
CA ARG A 34 -4.87 10.05 -15.15
C ARG A 34 -4.59 11.33 -14.40
N MET A 35 -5.55 11.74 -13.58
CA MET A 35 -5.32 12.82 -12.61
C MET A 35 -4.37 12.31 -11.52
N PRO A 36 -3.38 13.12 -11.09
CA PRO A 36 -2.55 12.78 -9.95
C PRO A 36 -3.42 12.66 -8.69
N ASP A 37 -3.12 11.67 -7.86
CA ASP A 37 -3.79 11.53 -6.57
C ASP A 37 -3.42 12.70 -5.66
N ASP A 38 -4.39 13.21 -4.91
CA ASP A 38 -4.10 14.15 -3.84
C ASP A 38 -3.52 13.42 -2.61
N ALA A 39 -3.02 14.19 -1.64
CA ALA A 39 -2.40 13.62 -0.45
C ALA A 39 -3.38 12.74 0.37
N TYR A 40 -4.67 13.02 0.31
CA TYR A 40 -5.70 12.28 1.02
C TYR A 40 -5.97 10.91 0.36
N GLU A 41 -6.08 10.86 -0.97
CA GLU A 41 -6.24 9.64 -1.75
C GLU A 41 -4.99 8.76 -1.66
N ILE A 42 -3.79 9.34 -1.65
CA ILE A 42 -2.55 8.58 -1.38
C ILE A 42 -2.61 7.94 0.00
N ALA A 43 -3.02 8.69 1.04
CA ALA A 43 -3.16 8.15 2.38
C ALA A 43 -4.21 7.04 2.41
N ARG A 44 -5.38 7.24 1.78
CA ARG A 44 -6.44 6.24 1.70
C ARG A 44 -5.96 4.94 1.06
N LYS A 45 -5.26 5.02 -0.08
CA LYS A 45 -4.68 3.85 -0.76
C LYS A 45 -3.66 3.13 0.14
N ASN A 46 -2.73 3.85 0.77
CA ASN A 46 -1.75 3.26 1.67
C ASN A 46 -2.36 2.63 2.95
N LEU A 47 -3.53 3.12 3.36
CA LEU A 47 -4.28 2.60 4.50
C LEU A 47 -5.25 1.47 4.11
N ASP A 48 -5.44 1.20 2.83
CA ASP A 48 -6.39 0.20 2.35
C ASP A 48 -6.05 -1.20 2.89
N GLU A 49 -7.02 -1.81 3.58
CA GLU A 49 -6.83 -3.09 4.26
C GLU A 49 -6.61 -4.23 3.26
N ALA A 50 -7.31 -4.19 2.12
CA ALA A 50 -7.16 -5.20 1.08
C ALA A 50 -5.74 -5.18 0.48
N GLN A 51 -5.23 -3.99 0.14
CA GLN A 51 -3.85 -3.82 -0.32
C GLN A 51 -2.83 -4.27 0.73
N ARG A 52 -3.02 -3.89 2.00
CA ARG A 52 -2.13 -4.32 3.10
C ARG A 52 -2.10 -5.82 3.27
N ARG A 53 -3.26 -6.49 3.21
CA ARG A 53 -3.35 -7.94 3.31
C ARG A 53 -2.63 -8.63 2.16
N ILE A 54 -2.74 -8.11 0.94
CA ILE A 54 -2.01 -8.64 -0.22
C ILE A 54 -0.50 -8.49 0.00
N LEU A 55 -0.05 -7.32 0.44
CA LEU A 55 1.37 -7.07 0.74
C LEU A 55 1.90 -8.03 1.82
N LEU A 56 1.17 -8.21 2.92
CA LEU A 56 1.56 -9.14 3.99
C LEU A 56 1.67 -10.60 3.52
N ASN A 57 0.85 -11.00 2.54
CA ASN A 57 0.87 -12.36 2.00
C ASN A 57 1.92 -12.55 0.89
N SER A 58 2.28 -11.48 0.17
CA SER A 58 3.16 -11.56 -0.99
C SER A 58 4.62 -11.25 -0.67
N LEU A 59 4.88 -10.43 0.35
CA LEU A 59 6.24 -10.15 0.78
C LEU A 59 6.80 -11.30 1.64
N PRO A 60 7.99 -11.83 1.31
CA PRO A 60 8.68 -12.76 2.19
C PRO A 60 9.11 -12.03 3.47
N ALA A 61 9.05 -12.74 4.59
CA ALA A 61 9.52 -12.20 5.86
C ALA A 61 11.02 -11.87 5.79
N ASP A 62 11.38 -10.64 6.16
CA ASP A 62 12.78 -10.25 6.31
C ASP A 62 13.41 -11.01 7.49
N GLY A 63 14.71 -11.30 7.43
CA GLY A 63 15.43 -11.99 8.51
C GLY A 63 15.32 -11.22 9.85
N ARG A 64 15.36 -9.89 9.80
CA ARG A 64 15.16 -9.04 11.00
C ARG A 64 13.73 -9.14 11.52
N GLU A 65 12.75 -9.19 10.63
CA GLU A 65 11.34 -9.34 10.98
C GLU A 65 11.08 -10.70 11.63
N ALA A 66 11.65 -11.78 11.09
CA ALA A 66 11.53 -13.13 11.63
C ALA A 66 12.13 -13.25 13.03
N VAL A 67 13.33 -12.68 13.26
CA VAL A 67 13.95 -12.64 14.60
C VAL A 67 13.11 -11.81 15.56
N ASN A 68 12.63 -10.64 15.15
CA ASN A 68 11.75 -9.81 15.97
C ASN A 68 10.44 -10.53 16.32
N TYR A 69 9.86 -11.25 15.37
CA TYR A 69 8.68 -12.07 15.59
C TYR A 69 8.95 -13.15 16.64
N GLN A 70 10.03 -13.91 16.49
CA GLN A 70 10.42 -14.94 17.46
C GLN A 70 10.68 -14.33 18.85
N LEU A 71 11.36 -13.19 18.93
CA LEU A 71 11.64 -12.50 20.19
C LEU A 71 10.34 -12.07 20.87
N ARG A 72 9.38 -11.50 20.12
CA ARG A 72 8.04 -11.16 20.66
C ARG A 72 7.32 -12.37 21.23
N GLN A 73 7.38 -13.51 20.53
CA GLN A 73 6.78 -14.75 21.02
C GLN A 73 7.44 -15.23 22.32
N GLN A 74 8.77 -15.10 22.44
CA GLN A 74 9.49 -15.42 23.68
C GLN A 74 9.14 -14.45 24.81
N THR A 75 9.15 -13.14 24.55
CA THR A 75 8.75 -12.11 25.53
C THR A 75 7.33 -12.34 26.05
N ASN A 76 6.38 -12.66 25.17
CA ASN A 76 5.02 -13.00 25.60
C ASN A 76 5.00 -14.21 26.54
N LYS A 77 5.83 -15.23 26.30
CA LYS A 77 5.97 -16.37 27.22
C LYS A 77 6.59 -15.96 28.56
N TYR A 78 7.62 -15.12 28.52
CA TYR A 78 8.28 -14.61 29.72
C TYR A 78 7.38 -13.70 30.56
N TYR A 79 6.46 -12.96 29.93
CA TYR A 79 5.49 -12.14 30.66
C TYR A 79 4.61 -12.98 31.61
N TYR A 80 4.35 -14.24 31.23
CA TYR A 80 3.64 -15.20 32.07
C TYR A 80 4.57 -16.14 32.84
N ALA A 81 5.89 -15.93 32.81
CA ALA A 81 6.81 -16.71 33.63
C ALA A 81 6.63 -16.34 35.11
N GLY A 82 6.18 -17.31 35.92
CA GLY A 82 5.85 -17.12 37.33
C GLY A 82 4.35 -16.97 37.63
N GLN A 83 3.49 -16.93 36.60
CA GLN A 83 2.04 -17.04 36.73
C GLN A 83 1.55 -18.22 35.89
N VAL A 84 0.32 -18.70 36.14
CA VAL A 84 -0.27 -19.73 35.26
C VAL A 84 -0.56 -19.06 33.92
N PRO A 85 0.09 -19.48 32.81
CA PRO A 85 -0.19 -18.91 31.51
C PRO A 85 -1.66 -19.17 31.15
N PRO A 86 -2.31 -18.25 30.42
CA PRO A 86 -3.70 -18.41 30.03
C PRO A 86 -3.90 -19.72 29.25
N MET A 87 -4.78 -20.58 29.75
CA MET A 87 -5.11 -21.84 29.11
C MET A 87 -5.96 -21.58 27.86
N ASN A 88 -5.35 -21.73 26.68
CA ASN A 88 -6.02 -21.54 25.38
C ASN A 88 -6.95 -22.71 24.97
N ILE A 89 -7.40 -23.54 25.91
CA ILE A 89 -8.24 -24.72 25.62
C ILE A 89 -9.63 -24.36 25.05
N LEU A 90 -10.10 -23.13 25.26
CA LEU A 90 -11.37 -22.64 24.70
C LEU A 90 -11.19 -21.78 23.44
N ASN A 91 -9.97 -21.66 22.91
CA ASN A 91 -9.72 -20.88 21.69
C ASN A 91 -10.08 -21.72 20.45
N PRO A 92 -11.13 -21.37 19.67
CA PRO A 92 -11.53 -22.15 18.50
C PRO A 92 -10.45 -22.22 17.41
N ALA A 93 -9.56 -21.22 17.30
CA ALA A 93 -8.45 -21.24 16.36
C ALA A 93 -7.41 -22.32 16.71
N ALA A 94 -7.11 -22.48 18.01
CA ALA A 94 -6.18 -23.52 18.47
C ALA A 94 -6.69 -24.94 18.16
N TRP A 95 -8.01 -25.15 18.19
CA TRP A 95 -8.63 -26.41 17.78
C TRP A 95 -8.56 -26.65 16.27
N ALA A 96 -8.73 -25.61 15.45
CA ALA A 96 -8.58 -25.73 14.01
C ALA A 96 -7.14 -26.15 13.62
N ASP A 97 -6.15 -25.56 14.28
CA ASP A 97 -4.74 -25.93 14.10
C ASP A 97 -4.47 -27.36 14.58
N PHE A 98 -5.00 -27.74 15.75
CA PHE A 98 -4.88 -29.11 16.27
C PHE A 98 -5.49 -30.14 15.32
N ILE A 99 -6.72 -29.91 14.83
CA ILE A 99 -7.39 -30.80 13.87
C ILE A 99 -6.57 -30.90 12.58
N SER A 100 -6.01 -29.78 12.12
CA SER A 100 -5.16 -29.74 10.92
C SER A 100 -3.86 -30.52 11.12
N ALA A 101 -3.19 -30.36 12.26
CA ALA A 101 -1.99 -31.11 12.63
C ALA A 101 -2.25 -32.61 12.75
N TRP A 102 -3.39 -32.98 13.33
CA TRP A 102 -3.82 -34.37 13.39
C TRP A 102 -4.06 -34.93 11.99
N LYS A 103 -4.77 -34.21 11.12
CA LYS A 103 -4.98 -34.63 9.72
C LYS A 103 -3.66 -34.79 8.95
N ARG A 104 -2.67 -33.93 9.19
CA ARG A 104 -1.30 -34.07 8.63
C ARG A 104 -0.53 -35.26 9.19
N GLY A 105 -0.96 -35.82 10.32
CA GLY A 105 -0.32 -36.97 10.97
C GLY A 105 0.86 -36.59 11.86
N ASP A 106 0.94 -35.32 12.30
CA ASP A 106 2.04 -34.79 13.11
C ASP A 106 2.22 -35.58 14.43
N PHE A 107 1.14 -36.20 14.92
CA PHE A 107 1.12 -37.03 16.14
C PHE A 107 1.31 -38.53 15.91
N LYS A 108 1.53 -38.99 14.66
CA LYS A 108 1.82 -40.41 14.41
C LYS A 108 3.21 -40.76 14.94
N LYS A 109 3.28 -41.80 15.77
CA LYS A 109 4.55 -42.34 16.30
C LYS A 109 5.41 -42.80 15.13
N LYS A 110 6.54 -42.13 14.88
CA LYS A 110 7.57 -42.62 13.94
C LYS A 110 8.18 -43.87 14.58
N LYS A 111 7.92 -45.03 13.99
CA LYS A 111 8.61 -46.28 14.35
C LYS A 111 10.07 -46.21 13.90
#